data_AF-A0A7K4DWP4-F1
#
_entry.id   AF-A0A7K4DWP4-F1
#
_cell.length_a   1.000
_cell.length_b   1.000
_cell.length_c   1.000
_cell.angle_alpha   90.00
_cell.angle_beta   90.00
_cell.angle_gamma   90.00
#
_symmetry.space_group_name_H-M   'P 1'
#
loop_
_entity.id
_entity.type
_entity.pdbx_description
1 polymer ?
#
loop_
_entity_poly.entity_id
_entity_poly.type
_entity_poly.pdbx_seq_one_letter_code
_entity_poly.pdbx_strand_id
1 'polypeptide(L)'
;RNGVEPYLPREEITKSIHNTISRWHSRKSLYPFFGTGKYSITEYEKVKRITFPLNPQSILVVGMEVEVDHDKIISKILQLIK
;
A
#
# COMPACT_ATOMS: atom_id res chain seq x y z
N ARG A 1 17.30 -10.52 -1.43
CA ARG A 1 17.41 -9.38 -0.49
C ARG A 1 18.28 -9.89 0.64
N ASN A 2 19.56 -9.55 0.68
CA ASN A 2 20.49 -10.11 1.68
C ASN A 2 20.35 -9.28 2.97
N GLY A 3 20.06 -9.94 4.10
CA GLY A 3 19.99 -9.31 5.42
C GLY A 3 18.65 -8.68 5.82
N VAL A 4 17.54 -9.02 5.15
CA VAL A 4 16.19 -8.56 5.55
C VAL A 4 15.29 -9.76 5.78
N GLU A 5 14.91 -10.01 7.02
CA GLU A 5 13.91 -11.01 7.38
C GLU A 5 12.49 -10.46 7.16
N PRO A 6 11.60 -11.19 6.49
CA PRO A 6 10.22 -10.76 6.32
C PRO A 6 9.43 -10.90 7.63
N TYR A 7 8.65 -9.88 7.99
CA TYR A 7 7.72 -9.95 9.13
C TYR A 7 6.62 -10.99 8.97
N LEU A 8 6.33 -11.41 7.73
CA LEU A 8 5.28 -12.37 7.43
C LEU A 8 5.89 -13.67 6.86
N PRO A 9 5.44 -14.84 7.33
CA PRO A 9 5.65 -16.10 6.64
C PRO A 9 5.15 -16.04 5.20
N ARG A 10 5.72 -16.86 4.32
CA ARG A 10 5.42 -16.84 2.88
C ARG A 10 3.92 -16.99 2.57
N GLU A 11 3.23 -17.87 3.29
CA GLU A 11 1.78 -18.08 3.12
C GLU A 11 0.97 -16.83 3.50
N GLU A 12 1.37 -16.15 4.56
CA GLU A 12 0.73 -14.92 5.02
C GLU A 12 1.01 -13.73 4.08
N ILE A 13 2.14 -13.72 3.36
CA ILE A 13 2.40 -12.74 2.30
C ILE A 13 1.32 -12.83 1.20
N THR A 14 1.03 -14.04 0.71
CA THR A 14 0.01 -14.25 -0.33
C THR A 14 -1.37 -13.80 0.13
N LYS A 15 -1.77 -14.23 1.34
CA LYS A 15 -3.06 -13.80 1.94
C LYS A 15 -3.11 -12.28 2.11
N SER A 16 -2.03 -11.68 2.59
CA SER A 16 -1.91 -10.24 2.79
C SER A 16 -2.04 -9.45 1.48
N ILE A 17 -1.47 -9.93 0.38
CA ILE A 17 -1.62 -9.32 -0.95
C ILE A 17 -3.07 -9.40 -1.43
N HIS A 18 -3.71 -10.57 -1.37
CA HIS A 18 -5.12 -10.72 -1.74
C HIS A 18 -6.03 -9.79 -0.93
N ASN A 19 -5.80 -9.74 0.38
CA ASN A 19 -6.50 -8.85 1.30
C ASN A 19 -6.31 -7.37 0.96
N THR A 20 -5.15 -6.99 0.42
CA THR A 20 -4.86 -5.61 -0.01
C THR A 20 -5.64 -5.28 -1.28
N ILE A 21 -5.69 -6.20 -2.24
CA ILE A 21 -6.47 -6.04 -3.48
C ILE A 21 -7.96 -5.90 -3.17
N SER A 22 -8.52 -6.77 -2.33
CA SER A 22 -9.94 -6.73 -1.94
C SER A 22 -10.29 -5.41 -1.23
N ARG A 23 -9.42 -4.95 -0.30
CA ARG A 23 -9.57 -3.66 0.38
C ARG A 23 -9.53 -2.48 -0.59
N TRP A 24 -8.66 -2.52 -1.59
CA TRP A 24 -8.61 -1.46 -2.59
C TRP A 24 -9.86 -1.46 -3.46
N HIS A 25 -10.30 -2.64 -3.90
CA HIS A 25 -11.49 -2.80 -4.72
C HIS A 25 -12.74 -2.27 -4.00
N SER A 26 -12.91 -2.54 -2.71
CA SER A 26 -14.07 -2.06 -1.95
C SER A 26 -14.14 -0.53 -1.87
N ARG A 27 -13.04 0.19 -2.02
CA ARG A 27 -13.04 1.67 -2.06
C ARG A 27 -13.66 2.24 -3.33
N LYS A 28 -13.70 1.46 -4.43
CA LYS A 28 -14.28 1.92 -5.70
C LYS A 28 -15.76 2.28 -5.57
N SER A 29 -16.49 1.67 -4.64
CA SER A 29 -17.90 2.02 -4.36
C SER A 29 -18.09 3.44 -3.83
N LEU A 30 -17.04 4.03 -3.26
CA LEU A 30 -17.05 5.37 -2.68
C LEU A 30 -16.65 6.46 -3.69
N TYR A 31 -16.20 6.08 -4.89
CA TYR A 31 -15.72 7.03 -5.89
C TYR A 31 -16.76 8.06 -6.36
N PRO A 32 -18.06 7.73 -6.49
CA PRO A 32 -19.08 8.73 -6.80
C PRO A 32 -19.20 9.85 -5.77
N PHE A 33 -18.74 9.63 -4.53
CA PHE A 33 -18.87 10.57 -3.43
C PHE A 33 -17.55 11.30 -3.12
N PHE A 34 -16.42 10.59 -3.17
CA PHE A 34 -15.11 11.12 -2.74
C PHE A 34 -14.12 11.32 -3.88
N GLY A 35 -14.48 10.93 -5.10
CA GLY A 35 -13.55 10.83 -6.22
C GLY A 35 -12.65 9.59 -6.12
N THR A 36 -11.69 9.48 -7.05
CA THR A 36 -10.78 8.35 -7.11
C THR A 36 -9.78 8.36 -5.95
N GLY A 37 -9.58 7.20 -5.33
CA GLY A 37 -8.58 7.05 -4.27
C GLY A 37 -7.17 7.30 -4.80
N LYS A 38 -6.38 8.14 -4.13
CA LYS A 38 -4.99 8.44 -4.49
C LYS A 38 -3.99 7.46 -3.88
N TYR A 39 -4.21 7.08 -2.64
CA TYR A 39 -3.44 6.06 -1.90
C TYR A 39 -4.20 5.70 -0.61
N SER A 40 -3.76 4.67 0.10
CA SER A 40 -4.18 4.38 1.47
C SER A 40 -2.98 3.94 2.32
N ILE A 41 -2.92 4.37 3.58
CA ILE A 41 -1.88 3.99 4.54
C ILE A 41 -2.48 3.21 5.71
N THR A 42 -1.70 2.30 6.27
CA THR A 42 -1.98 1.65 7.56
C THR A 42 -0.66 1.55 8.32
N GLU A 43 -0.65 2.08 9.54
CA GLU A 43 0.47 1.96 10.45
C GLU A 43 0.19 0.84 11.45
N TYR A 44 1.08 -0.14 11.48
CA TYR A 44 1.16 -1.17 12.50
C TYR A 44 2.30 -0.82 13.45
N GLU A 45 2.29 -1.41 14.65
CA GLU A 45 3.35 -1.21 15.65
C GLU A 45 4.77 -1.40 15.10
N LYS A 46 4.96 -2.28 14.10
CA LYS A 46 6.28 -2.61 13.53
C LYS A 46 6.50 -2.12 12.10
N VAL A 47 5.46 -1.68 11.38
CA VAL A 47 5.59 -1.35 9.95
C VAL A 47 4.48 -0.43 9.49
N LYS A 48 4.81 0.53 8.60
CA LYS A 48 3.83 1.28 7.81
C LYS A 48 3.67 0.62 6.45
N ARG A 49 2.43 0.44 6.01
CA ARG A 49 2.11 -0.05 4.66
C ARG A 49 1.28 0.97 3.90
N ILE A 50 1.73 1.30 2.69
CA ILE A 50 1.06 2.24 1.80
C ILE A 50 0.68 1.50 0.51
N THR A 51 -0.55 1.70 0.06
CA THR A 51 -1.07 1.14 -1.19
C THR A 51 -1.37 2.27 -2.15
N PHE A 52 -0.85 2.19 -3.37
CA PHE A 52 -1.10 3.13 -4.46
C PHE A 52 -1.78 2.40 -5.63
N PRO A 53 -2.79 2.99 -6.27
CA PRO A 53 -3.22 2.53 -7.59
C PRO A 53 -2.16 2.90 -8.63
N LEU A 54 -1.76 1.95 -9.47
CA LEU A 54 -0.92 2.26 -10.64
C LEU A 54 -1.78 2.41 -11.89
N ASN A 55 -2.78 1.52 -12.04
CA ASN A 55 -3.76 1.57 -13.10
C ASN A 55 -5.07 0.91 -12.61
N PRO A 56 -6.14 0.81 -13.43
CA PRO A 56 -7.42 0.24 -12.97
C PRO A 56 -7.36 -1.20 -12.41
N GLN A 57 -6.29 -1.94 -12.74
CA GLN A 57 -6.11 -3.37 -12.47
C GLN A 57 -4.92 -3.69 -11.56
N SER A 58 -3.99 -2.76 -11.33
CA SER A 58 -2.78 -3.00 -10.54
C SER A 58 -2.60 -1.99 -9.41
N ILE A 59 -2.00 -2.49 -8.32
CA ILE A 59 -1.67 -1.71 -7.13
C ILE A 59 -0.19 -1.90 -6.79
N LEU A 60 0.43 -0.85 -6.26
CA LEU A 60 1.75 -0.89 -5.64
C LEU A 60 1.57 -0.93 -4.12
N VAL A 61 2.24 -1.86 -3.46
CA VAL A 61 2.28 -1.97 -2.01
C VAL A 61 3.69 -1.67 -1.53
N VAL A 62 3.84 -0.65 -0.71
CA VAL A 62 5.11 -0.22 -0.12
C VAL A 62 5.07 -0.45 1.38
N GLY A 63 6.06 -1.18 1.90
CA GLY A 63 6.29 -1.32 3.34
C GLY A 63 7.49 -0.48 3.76
N MET A 64 7.41 0.18 4.91
CA MET A 64 8.51 0.96 5.50
C MET A 64 8.49 0.87 7.03
N GLU A 65 9.64 1.12 7.64
CA GLU A 65 9.75 1.23 9.10
C GLU A 65 8.87 2.37 9.64
N VAL A 66 8.40 2.23 10.88
CA VAL A 66 7.51 3.20 11.52
C VAL A 66 8.15 4.57 11.69
N GLU A 67 9.48 4.65 11.80
CA GLU A 67 10.20 5.93 11.94
C GLU A 67 10.38 6.69 10.61
N VAL A 68 10.06 6.06 9.47
CA VAL A 68 10.21 6.71 8.17
C VAL A 68 9.14 7.79 8.00
N ASP A 69 9.61 8.97 7.56
CA ASP A 69 8.79 10.08 7.08
C ASP A 69 8.01 9.66 5.82
N HIS A 70 6.79 9.18 6.04
CA HIS A 70 5.96 8.61 4.98
C HIS A 70 5.46 9.66 4.00
N ASP A 71 5.34 10.92 4.40
CA ASP A 71 4.86 12.00 3.53
C ASP A 71 5.84 12.26 2.38
N LYS A 72 7.15 12.26 2.68
CA LYS A 72 8.20 12.35 1.65
C LYS A 72 8.15 11.18 0.68
N ILE A 73 7.89 9.97 1.17
CA ILE A 73 7.81 8.76 0.35
C ILE A 73 6.56 8.79 -0.54
N ILE A 74 5.40 9.13 0.02
CA ILE A 74 4.13 9.30 -0.71
C ILE A 74 4.32 10.33 -1.83
N SER A 75 4.84 11.51 -1.50
CA SER A 75 5.05 12.59 -2.48
C SER A 75 5.92 12.14 -3.65
N LYS A 76 7.06 11.48 -3.37
CA LYS A 76 7.95 10.96 -4.42
C LYS A 76 7.28 9.89 -5.28
N ILE A 77 6.56 8.95 -4.69
CA ILE A 77 5.87 7.90 -5.45
C ILE A 77 4.80 8.51 -6.34
N LEU A 78 3.99 9.45 -5.82
CA LEU A 78 2.96 10.13 -6.59
C LEU A 78 3.53 10.93 -7.78
N GLN A 79 4.78 11.40 -7.69
CA GLN A 79 5.47 12.03 -8.82
C GLN A 79 5.93 11.02 -9.88
N LEU A 80 6.25 9.78 -9.49
CA LEU A 80 6.75 8.73 -10.38
C LEU A 80 5.63 7.97 -11.10
N ILE A 81 4.44 7.88 -10.50
CA ILE A 81 3.28 7.17 -11.06
C ILE A 81 2.34 8.10 -11.84
N LYS A 82 2.70 9.37 -11.97
CA LYS A 82 1.96 10.37 -12.74
C LYS A 82 2.12 10.16 -14.24
#